data_AF-A0A7C8Q4B4-F1
#
_entry.id   AF-A0A7C8Q4B4-F1
#
_cell.length_a   1.000
_cell.length_b   1.000
_cell.length_c   1.000
_cell.angle_alpha   90.00
_cell.angle_beta   90.00
_cell.angle_gamma   90.00
#
_symmetry.space_group_name_H-M   'P 1'
#
loop_
_entity.id
_entity.type
_entity.pdbx_description
1 polymer ?
#
loop_
_entity_poly.entity_id
_entity_poly.type
_entity_poly.pdbx_seq_one_letter_code
_entity_poly.pdbx_strand_id
1 'polypeptide(L)'
;MSEAPSIPDEDILLMLRLSYWIGSASPKYSNLPILRIIEKYSALVLAQNGTLSPEDLTEYFGTPPSDIPGFLKIIGGIDNLSGWTPIIAEYQYLLPHPRNIGIILPLFLVFLVVTSIAVALRMISRHRVGGGLRSFDWLTLVAHLMAVAYGGLALHSSRLIGPYEAWYDRTWDSIYENSKP
;
A
#
# COMPACT_ATOMS: atom_id res chain seq x y z
N MET A 1 24.17 18.34 0.66
CA MET A 1 23.14 17.29 0.63
C MET A 1 21.88 17.95 0.10
N SER A 2 21.47 17.70 -1.15
CA SER A 2 20.18 18.18 -1.63
C SER A 2 19.09 17.38 -0.93
N GLU A 3 18.13 18.06 -0.31
CA GLU A 3 16.93 17.41 0.21
C GLU A 3 16.29 16.60 -0.92
N ALA A 4 16.02 15.32 -0.67
CA ALA A 4 15.24 14.53 -1.60
C ALA A 4 13.85 15.18 -1.71
N PRO A 5 13.27 15.31 -2.92
CA PRO A 5 11.92 15.84 -3.06
C PRO A 5 10.97 14.98 -2.21
N SER A 6 10.32 15.60 -1.23
CA SER A 6 9.35 14.96 -0.34
C SER A 6 7.97 15.53 -0.60
N ILE A 7 6.98 14.65 -0.77
CA ILE A 7 5.57 15.03 -0.90
C ILE A 7 5.00 15.24 0.52
N PRO A 8 4.29 16.35 0.79
CA PRO A 8 3.57 16.55 2.06
C PRO A 8 2.56 15.42 2.34
N ASP A 9 2.38 15.04 3.61
CA ASP A 9 1.46 13.97 4.00
C ASP A 9 0.00 14.23 3.55
N GLU A 10 -0.42 15.50 3.55
CA GLU A 10 -1.76 15.92 3.08
C GLU A 10 -1.97 15.62 1.58
N ASP A 11 -0.94 15.83 0.76
CA ASP A 11 -0.98 15.52 -0.67
C ASP A 11 -1.03 14.01 -0.89
N ILE A 12 -0.30 13.23 -0.09
CA ILE A 12 -0.35 11.76 -0.14
C ILE A 12 -1.77 11.26 0.17
N LEU A 13 -2.45 11.82 1.18
CA LEU A 13 -3.85 11.48 1.50
C LEU A 13 -4.79 11.80 0.34
N LEU A 14 -4.60 12.97 -0.28
CA LEU A 14 -5.41 13.39 -1.40
C LEU A 14 -5.21 12.47 -2.61
N MET A 15 -3.96 12.17 -2.96
CA MET A 15 -3.62 11.24 -4.05
C MET A 15 -4.23 9.86 -3.82
N LEU A 16 -4.22 9.37 -2.57
CA LEU A 16 -4.82 8.09 -2.21
C LEU A 16 -6.35 8.11 -2.37
N ARG A 17 -7.01 9.17 -1.90
CA ARG A 17 -8.46 9.33 -2.05
C ARG A 17 -8.85 9.42 -3.52
N LEU A 18 -8.12 10.21 -4.31
CA LEU A 18 -8.33 10.32 -5.75
C LEU A 18 -8.16 8.97 -6.45
N SER A 19 -7.11 8.22 -6.10
CA SER A 19 -6.86 6.89 -6.65
C SER A 19 -8.05 5.95 -6.46
N TYR A 20 -8.63 5.91 -5.26
CA TYR A 20 -9.82 5.10 -4.99
C TYR A 20 -11.00 5.46 -5.91
N TRP A 21 -11.32 6.76 -6.02
CA TRP A 21 -12.44 7.21 -6.86
C TRP A 21 -12.18 7.00 -8.34
N ILE A 22 -10.95 7.26 -8.82
CA ILE A 22 -10.56 7.02 -10.21
C ILE A 22 -10.68 5.54 -10.58
N GLY A 23 -10.26 4.64 -9.67
CA GLY A 23 -10.45 3.20 -9.82
C GLY A 23 -11.93 2.83 -9.97
N SER A 24 -12.78 3.37 -9.07
CA SER A 24 -14.22 3.10 -9.08
C SER A 24 -14.93 3.61 -10.34
N ALA A 25 -14.49 4.74 -10.87
CA ALA A 25 -15.11 5.39 -12.02
C ALA A 25 -14.64 4.83 -13.37
N SER A 26 -13.72 3.85 -13.39
CA SER A 26 -13.10 3.36 -14.62
C SER A 26 -13.38 1.86 -14.86
N PRO A 27 -14.66 1.46 -15.03
CA PRO A 27 -15.05 0.05 -15.09
C PRO A 27 -14.44 -0.71 -16.27
N LYS A 28 -14.08 -0.02 -17.36
CA LYS A 28 -13.40 -0.64 -18.52
C LYS A 28 -12.03 -1.24 -18.19
N TYR A 29 -11.40 -0.78 -17.10
CA TYR A 29 -10.07 -1.19 -16.66
C TYR A 29 -10.08 -1.73 -15.23
N SER A 30 -11.21 -2.25 -14.74
CA SER A 30 -11.36 -2.70 -13.34
C SER A 30 -10.34 -3.76 -12.91
N ASN A 31 -9.81 -4.50 -13.89
CA ASN A 31 -8.81 -5.54 -13.73
C ASN A 31 -7.36 -5.02 -13.70
N LEU A 32 -7.12 -3.74 -14.01
CA LEU A 32 -5.79 -3.15 -13.97
C LEU A 32 -5.52 -2.52 -12.59
N PRO A 33 -4.24 -2.49 -12.14
CA PRO A 33 -3.88 -1.71 -10.97
C PRO A 33 -4.28 -0.25 -11.18
N ILE A 34 -4.84 0.38 -10.16
CA ILE A 34 -5.36 1.76 -10.26
C ILE A 34 -4.28 2.73 -10.75
N LEU A 35 -3.02 2.53 -10.40
CA LEU A 35 -1.90 3.33 -10.90
C LEU A 35 -1.80 3.30 -12.44
N ARG A 36 -2.04 2.14 -13.07
CA ARG A 36 -2.09 2.01 -14.53
C ARG A 36 -3.29 2.73 -15.15
N ILE A 37 -4.39 2.83 -14.41
CA ILE A 37 -5.56 3.62 -14.82
C ILE A 37 -5.19 5.12 -14.78
N ILE A 38 -4.54 5.57 -13.70
CA ILE A 38 -4.08 6.96 -13.56
C ILE A 38 -3.07 7.33 -14.66
N GLU A 39 -2.15 6.43 -15.01
CA GLU A 39 -1.24 6.63 -16.15
C GLU A 39 -2.01 6.82 -17.48
N LYS A 40 -3.13 6.11 -17.67
CA LYS A 40 -3.99 6.29 -18.86
C LYS A 40 -4.71 7.64 -18.84
N TYR A 41 -5.20 8.09 -17.69
CA TYR A 41 -5.74 9.45 -17.53
C TYR A 41 -4.68 10.49 -17.87
N SER A 42 -3.50 10.38 -17.28
CA SER A 42 -2.37 11.28 -17.55
C SER A 42 -2.01 11.31 -19.03
N ALA A 43 -1.90 10.15 -19.69
CA ALA A 43 -1.58 10.08 -21.11
C ALA A 43 -2.65 10.76 -21.97
N LEU A 44 -3.94 10.59 -21.65
CA LEU A 44 -5.03 11.25 -22.37
C LEU A 44 -5.00 12.76 -22.17
N VAL A 45 -4.86 13.22 -20.92
CA VAL A 45 -4.75 14.65 -20.58
C VAL A 45 -3.58 15.29 -21.33
N LEU A 46 -2.41 14.65 -21.34
CA LEU A 46 -1.24 15.14 -22.06
C LEU A 46 -1.46 15.15 -23.59
N ALA A 47 -2.14 14.16 -24.14
CA ALA A 47 -2.47 14.12 -25.57
C ALA A 47 -3.48 15.21 -25.97
N GLN A 48 -4.34 15.63 -25.04
CA GLN A 48 -5.35 16.68 -25.23
C GLN A 48 -4.91 18.05 -24.65
N ASN A 49 -3.59 18.32 -24.63
CA ASN A 49 -3.01 19.60 -24.18
C ASN A 49 -3.44 20.04 -22.76
N GLY A 50 -3.56 19.10 -21.83
CA GLY A 50 -3.90 19.37 -20.43
C GLY A 50 -5.40 19.45 -20.14
N THR A 51 -6.24 19.18 -21.14
CA THR A 51 -7.71 19.20 -20.99
C THR A 51 -8.29 17.79 -20.93
N LEU A 52 -9.46 17.68 -20.32
CA LEU A 52 -10.25 16.46 -20.24
C LEU A 52 -11.72 16.87 -20.25
N SER A 53 -12.56 16.16 -21.00
CA SER A 53 -14.00 16.39 -21.02
C SER A 53 -14.76 15.28 -20.26
N PRO A 54 -15.98 15.55 -19.78
CA PRO A 54 -16.85 14.50 -19.23
C PRO A 54 -17.11 13.36 -20.23
N GLU A 55 -17.22 13.66 -21.52
CA GLU A 55 -17.47 12.68 -22.58
C GLU A 55 -16.31 11.69 -22.72
N ASP A 56 -15.07 12.16 -22.52
CA ASP A 56 -13.88 11.30 -22.53
C ASP A 56 -13.94 10.21 -21.44
N LEU A 57 -14.58 10.48 -20.30
CA LEU A 57 -14.73 9.50 -19.22
C LEU A 57 -15.55 8.29 -19.66
N THR A 58 -16.65 8.54 -20.38
CA THR A 58 -17.47 7.46 -20.93
C THR A 58 -16.75 6.73 -22.06
N GLU A 59 -16.15 7.46 -23.00
CA GLU A 59 -15.54 6.86 -24.19
C GLU A 59 -14.29 6.03 -23.85
N TYR A 60 -13.37 6.61 -23.06
CA TYR A 60 -12.06 6.02 -22.82
C TYR A 60 -12.02 5.12 -21.59
N PHE A 61 -12.81 5.41 -20.55
CA PHE A 61 -12.78 4.72 -19.25
C PHE A 61 -14.06 3.92 -18.94
N GLY A 62 -15.11 4.09 -19.73
CA GLY A 62 -16.37 3.35 -19.60
C GLY A 62 -17.26 3.83 -18.46
N THR A 63 -17.01 5.04 -17.93
CA THR A 63 -17.83 5.61 -16.85
C THR A 63 -19.26 5.82 -17.35
N PRO A 64 -20.30 5.30 -16.66
CA PRO A 64 -21.68 5.56 -17.03
C PRO A 64 -22.00 7.07 -16.96
N PRO A 65 -22.67 7.65 -17.97
CA PRO A 65 -22.98 9.09 -17.97
C PRO A 65 -23.79 9.57 -16.75
N SER A 66 -24.61 8.68 -16.16
CA SER A 66 -25.36 8.95 -14.93
C SER A 66 -24.47 9.22 -13.72
N ASP A 67 -23.28 8.63 -13.69
CA ASP A 67 -22.41 8.59 -12.51
C ASP A 67 -21.37 9.71 -12.55
N ILE A 68 -21.09 10.25 -13.74
CA ILE A 68 -20.11 11.32 -13.98
C ILE A 68 -20.37 12.56 -13.11
N PRO A 69 -21.59 13.11 -13.01
CA PRO A 69 -21.82 14.30 -12.17
C PRO A 69 -21.50 14.06 -10.70
N GLY A 70 -21.81 12.88 -10.19
CA GLY A 70 -21.50 12.48 -8.81
C GLY A 70 -20.00 12.33 -8.59
N PHE A 71 -19.33 11.63 -9.52
CA PHE A 71 -17.88 11.44 -9.51
C PHE A 71 -17.12 12.78 -9.56
N LEU A 72 -17.46 13.65 -10.52
CA LEU A 72 -16.81 14.95 -10.66
C LEU A 72 -17.06 15.85 -9.44
N LYS A 73 -18.24 15.77 -8.82
CA LYS A 73 -18.50 16.49 -7.56
C LYS A 73 -17.59 16.03 -6.42
N ILE A 74 -17.28 14.72 -6.35
CA ILE A 74 -16.40 14.15 -5.31
C ILE A 74 -14.93 14.56 -5.53
N ILE A 75 -14.48 14.58 -6.78
CA ILE A 75 -13.11 14.99 -7.15
C ILE A 75 -12.91 16.52 -7.12
N GLY A 76 -14.01 17.29 -7.17
CA GLY A 76 -13.96 18.75 -7.19
C GLY A 76 -13.88 19.35 -8.58
N GLY A 77 -14.29 18.60 -9.61
CA GLY A 77 -14.36 19.04 -11.01
C GLY A 77 -13.43 18.27 -11.94
N ILE A 78 -13.65 18.46 -13.23
CA ILE A 78 -12.85 17.84 -14.30
C ILE A 78 -11.42 18.40 -14.33
N ASP A 79 -11.25 19.69 -13.99
CA ASP A 79 -9.94 20.35 -13.92
C ASP A 79 -9.06 19.78 -12.81
N ASN A 80 -9.66 19.37 -11.69
CA ASN A 80 -8.93 18.68 -10.63
C ASN A 80 -8.46 17.30 -11.11
N LEU A 81 -9.28 16.59 -11.87
CA LEU A 81 -8.92 15.28 -12.42
C LEU A 81 -7.77 15.42 -13.44
N SER A 82 -7.84 16.39 -14.34
CA SER A 82 -6.78 16.66 -15.32
C SER A 82 -5.50 17.20 -14.68
N GLY A 83 -5.60 17.98 -13.60
CA GLY A 83 -4.44 18.50 -12.87
C GLY A 83 -3.71 17.44 -12.06
N TRP A 84 -4.44 16.60 -11.32
CA TRP A 84 -3.82 15.63 -10.40
C TRP A 84 -3.35 14.35 -11.08
N THR A 85 -3.99 13.89 -12.16
CA THR A 85 -3.61 12.61 -12.78
C THR A 85 -2.19 12.60 -13.36
N PRO A 86 -1.68 13.66 -14.02
CA PRO A 86 -0.27 13.75 -14.42
C PRO A 86 0.69 13.83 -13.24
N ILE A 87 0.34 14.60 -12.19
CA ILE A 87 1.18 14.73 -10.98
C ILE A 87 1.34 13.36 -10.32
N ILE A 88 0.25 12.62 -10.13
CA ILE A 88 0.30 11.29 -9.51
C ILE A 88 1.12 10.33 -10.37
N ALA A 89 0.97 10.38 -11.71
CA ALA A 89 1.73 9.52 -12.62
C ALA A 89 3.24 9.84 -12.63
N GLU A 90 3.62 11.12 -12.52
CA GLU A 90 5.01 11.57 -12.48
C GLU A 90 5.68 11.22 -11.15
N TYR A 91 5.00 11.47 -10.03
CA TYR A 91 5.55 11.28 -8.68
C TYR A 91 5.22 9.93 -8.05
N GLN A 92 4.75 8.96 -8.84
CA GLN A 92 4.38 7.63 -8.36
C GLN A 92 5.50 6.93 -7.56
N TYR A 93 6.77 7.20 -7.87
CA TYR A 93 7.93 6.60 -7.20
C TYR A 93 8.13 7.09 -5.75
N LEU A 94 7.50 8.20 -5.37
CA LEU A 94 7.52 8.75 -4.02
C LEU A 94 6.33 8.27 -3.18
N LEU A 95 5.35 7.59 -3.79
CA LEU A 95 4.17 7.12 -3.07
C LEU A 95 4.52 5.97 -2.12
N PRO A 96 3.94 5.96 -0.90
CA PRO A 96 4.23 4.93 0.08
C PRO A 96 3.57 3.60 -0.26
N HIS A 97 4.23 2.76 -1.05
CA HIS A 97 3.75 1.41 -1.37
C HIS A 97 3.72 0.51 -0.11
N PRO A 98 2.57 -0.06 0.28
CA PRO A 98 2.46 -0.94 1.42
C PRO A 98 3.30 -2.18 1.16
N ARG A 99 4.30 -2.39 2.02
CA ARG A 99 4.92 -3.69 2.16
C ARG A 99 3.83 -4.64 2.65
N ASN A 100 3.34 -5.46 1.73
CA ASN A 100 2.20 -6.37 1.84
C ASN A 100 1.98 -6.96 3.26
N ILE A 101 1.28 -6.23 4.14
CA ILE A 101 1.16 -6.55 5.58
C ILE A 101 0.42 -7.89 5.77
N GLY A 102 -0.52 -8.19 4.85
CA GLY A 102 -1.30 -9.43 4.86
C GLY A 102 -0.44 -10.70 4.75
N ILE A 103 0.74 -10.62 4.14
CA ILE A 103 1.69 -11.75 4.06
C ILE A 103 2.74 -11.67 5.19
N ILE A 104 3.19 -10.46 5.53
CA ILE A 104 4.30 -10.26 6.48
C ILE A 104 3.91 -10.64 7.91
N LEU A 105 2.69 -10.32 8.33
CA LEU A 105 2.22 -10.65 9.69
C LEU A 105 2.14 -12.17 9.95
N PRO A 106 1.44 -12.99 9.14
CA PRO A 106 1.43 -14.43 9.35
C PRO A 106 2.82 -15.05 9.22
N LEU A 107 3.65 -14.56 8.29
CA LEU A 107 5.03 -15.02 8.15
C LEU A 107 5.86 -14.75 9.42
N PHE A 108 5.77 -13.53 9.96
CA PHE A 108 6.42 -13.18 11.22
C PHE A 108 5.96 -14.05 12.38
N LEU A 109 4.65 -14.33 12.50
CA LEU A 109 4.11 -15.21 13.53
C LEU A 109 4.64 -16.64 13.40
N VAL A 110 4.70 -17.20 12.19
CA VAL A 110 5.27 -18.53 11.96
C VAL A 110 6.74 -18.57 12.36
N PHE A 111 7.54 -17.61 11.90
CA PHE A 111 8.95 -17.55 12.29
C PHE A 111 9.13 -17.34 13.78
N LEU A 112 8.33 -16.49 14.41
CA LEU A 112 8.34 -16.27 15.86
C LEU A 112 8.09 -17.57 16.62
N VAL A 113 7.08 -18.35 16.21
CA VAL A 113 6.75 -19.62 16.85
C VAL A 113 7.88 -20.63 16.65
N VAL A 114 8.34 -20.84 15.41
CA VAL A 114 9.37 -21.83 15.10
C VAL A 114 10.69 -21.50 15.81
N THR A 115 11.12 -20.23 15.75
CA THR A 115 12.36 -19.79 16.41
C THR A 115 12.25 -19.87 17.94
N SER A 116 11.10 -19.51 18.51
CA SER A 116 10.87 -19.64 19.96
C SER A 116 10.89 -21.10 20.40
N ILE A 117 10.28 -22.01 19.64
CA ILE A 117 10.35 -23.46 19.90
C ILE A 117 11.80 -23.95 19.82
N ALA A 118 12.55 -23.55 18.79
CA ALA A 118 13.94 -23.96 18.63
C ALA A 118 14.84 -23.48 19.79
N VAL A 119 14.68 -22.22 20.22
CA VAL A 119 15.41 -21.67 21.37
C VAL A 119 14.99 -22.36 22.67
N ALA A 120 13.69 -22.61 22.87
CA ALA A 120 13.19 -23.32 24.05
C ALA A 120 13.72 -24.76 24.12
N LEU A 121 13.65 -25.52 23.02
CA LEU A 121 14.17 -26.88 22.93
C LEU A 121 15.69 -26.91 23.16
N ARG A 122 16.42 -25.93 22.62
CA ARG A 122 17.86 -25.78 22.86
C ARG A 122 18.16 -25.56 24.34
N MET A 123 17.44 -24.65 25.01
CA MET A 123 17.59 -24.36 26.44
C MET A 123 17.25 -25.59 27.30
N ILE A 124 16.14 -26.28 27.00
CA ILE A 124 15.72 -27.50 27.70
C ILE A 124 16.73 -28.63 27.51
N SER A 125 17.22 -28.83 26.29
CA SER A 125 18.25 -29.83 25.97
C SER A 125 19.53 -29.56 26.77
N ARG A 126 20.01 -28.32 26.78
CA ARG A 126 21.19 -27.90 27.55
C ARG A 126 20.99 -28.07 29.05
N HIS A 127 19.82 -27.72 29.56
CA HIS A 127 19.51 -27.84 30.98
C HIS A 127 19.41 -29.30 31.45
N ARG A 128 18.74 -30.18 30.67
CA ARG A 128 18.53 -31.59 31.05
C ARG A 128 19.70 -32.50 30.71
N VAL A 129 20.40 -32.27 29.60
CA VAL A 129 21.44 -33.18 29.08
C VAL A 129 22.84 -32.59 29.27
N GLY A 130 22.98 -31.27 29.21
CA GLY A 130 24.28 -30.58 29.24
C GLY A 130 24.80 -30.19 30.63
N GLY A 131 24.07 -30.51 31.71
CA GLY A 131 24.49 -30.23 33.09
C GLY A 131 24.37 -28.76 33.52
N GLY A 132 23.66 -27.93 32.74
CA GLY A 132 23.41 -26.53 33.08
C GLY A 132 23.46 -25.57 31.88
N LEU A 133 22.94 -24.36 32.07
CA LEU A 133 22.99 -23.30 31.06
C LEU A 133 24.34 -22.58 31.12
N ARG A 134 24.99 -22.42 29.96
CA ARG A 134 26.24 -21.66 29.85
C ARG A 134 25.97 -20.23 29.40
N SER A 135 26.95 -19.35 29.56
CA SER A 135 26.87 -17.92 29.21
C SER A 135 26.43 -17.69 27.75
N PHE A 136 26.83 -18.57 26.83
CA PHE A 136 26.43 -18.50 25.42
C PHE A 136 24.93 -18.75 25.20
N ASP A 137 24.29 -19.55 26.04
CA ASP A 137 22.85 -19.86 25.92
C ASP A 137 22.00 -18.65 26.36
N TRP A 138 22.46 -17.89 27.36
CA TRP A 138 21.88 -16.60 27.73
C TRP A 138 22.03 -15.54 26.64
N LEU A 139 23.18 -15.50 25.96
CA LEU A 139 23.38 -14.61 24.82
C LEU A 139 22.43 -14.94 23.66
N THR A 140 22.18 -16.23 23.43
CA THR A 140 21.22 -16.71 22.43
C THR A 140 19.79 -16.27 22.79
N LEU A 141 19.41 -16.37 24.07
CA LEU A 141 18.10 -15.92 24.54
C LEU A 141 17.92 -14.41 24.38
N VAL A 142 18.93 -13.61 24.75
CA VAL A 142 18.88 -12.14 24.60
C VAL A 142 18.81 -11.76 23.12
N ALA A 143 19.62 -12.36 22.27
CA ALA A 143 19.57 -12.11 20.82
C ALA A 143 18.20 -12.46 20.22
N HIS A 144 17.58 -13.55 20.67
CA HIS A 144 16.22 -13.92 20.28
C HIS A 144 15.21 -12.84 20.71
N LEU A 145 15.24 -12.41 21.97
CA LEU A 145 14.34 -11.37 22.47
C LEU A 145 14.51 -10.04 21.72
N MET A 146 15.74 -9.65 21.39
CA MET A 146 15.99 -8.46 20.58
C MET A 146 15.45 -8.60 19.16
N ALA A 147 15.61 -9.77 18.53
CA ALA A 147 15.05 -10.03 17.20
C ALA A 147 13.52 -9.96 17.19
N VAL A 148 12.86 -10.50 18.23
CA VAL A 148 11.40 -10.39 18.41
C VAL A 148 10.98 -8.95 18.61
N ALA A 149 11.67 -8.19 19.46
CA ALA A 149 11.37 -6.78 19.71
C ALA A 149 11.52 -5.93 18.44
N TYR A 150 12.60 -6.14 17.68
CA TYR A 150 12.83 -5.42 16.43
C TYR A 150 11.83 -5.81 15.34
N GLY A 151 11.49 -7.09 15.21
CA GLY A 151 10.46 -7.55 14.28
C GLY A 151 9.06 -7.03 14.65
N GLY A 152 8.75 -6.95 15.94
CA GLY A 152 7.54 -6.32 16.45
C GLY A 152 7.49 -4.83 16.14
N LEU A 153 8.60 -4.10 16.33
CA LEU A 153 8.73 -2.69 15.93
C LEU A 153 8.59 -2.51 14.42
N ALA A 154 9.16 -3.39 13.60
CA ALA A 154 9.03 -3.35 12.14
C ALA A 154 7.58 -3.57 11.69
N LEU A 155 6.85 -4.48 12.34
CA LEU A 155 5.41 -4.66 12.10
C LEU A 155 4.60 -3.46 12.59
N HIS A 156 4.92 -2.93 13.76
CA HIS A 156 4.24 -1.78 14.31
C HIS A 156 4.46 -0.54 13.43
N SER A 157 5.69 -0.28 13.01
CA SER A 157 6.02 0.76 12.04
C SER A 157 5.37 0.52 10.68
N SER A 158 5.26 -0.72 10.20
CA SER A 158 4.48 -1.00 8.98
C SER A 158 2.98 -0.71 9.14
N ARG A 159 2.44 -0.82 10.35
CA ARG A 159 1.06 -0.42 10.67
C ARG A 159 0.95 1.09 10.89
N LEU A 160 1.98 1.74 11.45
CA LEU A 160 2.05 3.18 11.72
C LEU A 160 2.36 4.02 10.48
N ILE A 161 2.97 3.45 9.43
CA ILE A 161 3.00 4.03 8.07
C ILE A 161 1.56 4.21 7.53
N GLY A 162 0.57 3.73 8.27
CA GLY A 162 -0.71 4.40 8.37
C GLY A 162 -1.80 3.76 7.52
N PRO A 163 -3.04 4.26 7.64
CA PRO A 163 -4.24 3.78 6.94
C PRO A 163 -4.22 4.06 5.44
N TYR A 164 -3.05 4.34 4.86
CA TYR A 164 -2.91 4.48 3.42
C TYR A 164 -2.98 3.08 2.80
N GLU A 165 -4.19 2.56 2.62
CA GLU A 165 -4.41 1.50 1.66
C GLU A 165 -3.94 2.03 0.32
N ALA A 166 -2.77 1.62 -0.17
CA ALA A 166 -2.33 1.98 -1.51
C ALA A 166 -3.27 1.40 -2.55
N TRP A 167 -4.39 2.08 -2.75
CA TRP A 167 -5.38 1.76 -3.74
C TRP A 167 -4.72 1.76 -5.11
N TYR A 168 -3.73 2.63 -5.33
CA TYR A 168 -2.91 2.67 -6.53
C TYR A 168 -2.25 1.32 -6.89
N ASP A 169 -1.86 0.49 -5.92
CA ASP A 169 -1.26 -0.82 -6.19
C ASP A 169 -2.29 -1.95 -6.38
N ARG A 170 -3.56 -1.70 -6.07
CA ARG A 170 -4.64 -2.69 -6.13
C ARG A 170 -5.47 -2.53 -7.42
N THR A 171 -6.09 -3.62 -7.86
CA THR A 171 -7.12 -3.58 -8.91
C THR A 171 -8.47 -3.23 -8.29
N TRP A 172 -9.35 -2.55 -9.03
CA TRP A 172 -10.69 -2.24 -8.53
C TRP A 172 -11.48 -3.51 -8.19
N ASP A 173 -11.34 -4.55 -9.01
CA ASP A 173 -11.97 -5.85 -8.75
C ASP A 173 -11.57 -6.43 -7.38
N SER A 174 -10.28 -6.33 -7.00
CA SER A 174 -9.81 -6.81 -5.70
C SER A 174 -10.37 -6.00 -4.53
N ILE A 175 -10.56 -4.70 -4.72
CA ILE A 175 -11.12 -3.80 -3.70
C ILE A 175 -12.60 -4.13 -3.53
N TYR A 176 -13.32 -4.24 -4.64
CA TYR A 176 -14.73 -4.58 -4.64
C TYR A 176 -15.01 -5.94 -4.00
N GLU A 177 -14.21 -6.96 -4.32
CA GLU A 177 -14.34 -8.29 -3.74
C GLU A 177 -14.09 -8.30 -2.21
N ASN A 178 -13.05 -7.60 -1.74
CA ASN A 178 -12.77 -7.47 -0.31
C ASN A 178 -13.79 -6.60 0.46
N SER A 179 -14.59 -5.80 -0.25
CA SER A 179 -15.64 -4.94 0.34
C SER A 179 -16.98 -5.66 0.54
N LYS A 180 -17.14 -6.87 -0.01
CA LYS A 180 -18.36 -7.67 0.17
C LYS A 180 -18.39 -8.25 1.60
N PRO A 181 -19.54 -8.18 2.29
CA PRO A 181 -19.70 -8.73 3.64
C PRO A 181 -19.64 -10.26 3.69
#